data_AF-A0A178XP63-F1
#
_entry.id   AF-A0A178XP63-F1
#
_cell.length_a   1.000
_cell.length_b   1.000
_cell.length_c   1.000
_cell.angle_alpha   90.00
_cell.angle_beta   90.00
_cell.angle_gamma   90.00
#
_symmetry.space_group_name_H-M   'P 1'
#
loop_
_entity.id
_entity.type
_entity.pdbx_description
1 polymer ?
#
loop_
_entity_poly.entity_id
_entity_poly.type
_entity_poly.pdbx_seq_one_letter_code
_entity_poly.pdbx_strand_id
1 'polypeptide(L)' 'MRPQRVCTSDPLGPDEIEMIESIFRRELQLRALPLKSEEAEMLAARLIGAYQSGIRDAAGLTAVAERM' A
#
# COMPACT_ATOMS: atom_id res chain seq x y z
N MET A 1 -33.35 7.57 -8.97
CA MET A 1 -32.34 6.78 -8.24
C MET A 1 -30.97 7.20 -8.76
N ARG A 2 -30.29 8.13 -8.07
CA ARG A 2 -28.87 8.44 -8.38
C ARG A 2 -28.03 7.33 -7.75
N PRO A 3 -27.05 6.72 -8.43
CA PRO A 3 -26.12 5.85 -7.75
C PRO A 3 -25.39 6.73 -6.74
N GLN A 4 -25.57 6.43 -5.46
CA GLN A 4 -24.73 7.00 -4.44
C GLN A 4 -23.31 6.63 -4.85
N ARG A 5 -22.53 7.64 -5.24
CA ARG A 5 -21.08 7.53 -5.22
C ARG A 5 -20.75 7.31 -3.77
N VAL A 6 -20.69 6.05 -3.36
CA VAL A 6 -20.21 5.71 -2.05
C VAL A 6 -18.74 6.08 -2.13
N CYS A 7 -18.40 7.25 -1.60
CA CYS A 7 -17.04 7.53 -1.20
C CYS A 7 -16.78 6.62 0.00
N THR A 8 -16.66 5.30 -0.21
CA THR A 8 -16.09 4.41 0.78
C THR A 8 -14.60 4.71 0.78
N SER A 9 -14.21 5.72 1.56
CA SER A 9 -12.92 5.62 2.21
C SER A 9 -13.01 4.39 3.10
N ASP A 10 -12.84 3.18 2.54
CA ASP A 10 -12.82 1.96 3.34
C ASP A 10 -11.66 2.15 4.31
N PRO A 11 -11.96 2.24 5.61
CA PRO A 11 -10.90 2.37 6.60
C PRO A 11 -9.96 1.19 6.44
N LEU A 12 -8.65 1.45 6.57
CA LEU A 12 -7.66 0.40 6.64
C LEU A 12 -8.02 -0.52 7.81
N GLY A 13 -8.57 -1.69 7.51
CA GLY A 13 -8.83 -2.73 8.48
C GLY A 13 -7.56 -3.50 8.81
N PRO A 14 -7.62 -4.41 9.79
CA PRO A 14 -6.46 -5.20 10.20
C PRO A 14 -5.89 -6.03 9.04
N ASP A 15 -6.76 -6.63 8.22
CA ASP A 15 -6.35 -7.48 7.09
C ASP A 15 -5.67 -6.66 5.99
N GLU A 16 -6.17 -5.45 5.72
CA GLU A 16 -5.57 -4.51 4.77
C GLU A 16 -4.20 -4.02 5.23
N ILE A 17 -4.06 -3.73 6.53
CA ILE A 17 -2.79 -3.33 7.13
C ILE A 17 -1.78 -4.48 7.03
N GLU A 18 -2.20 -5.71 7.33
CA GLU A 18 -1.34 -6.89 7.23
C GLU A 18 -0.88 -7.13 5.78
N MET A 19 -1.78 -6.96 4.81
CA MET A 19 -1.44 -7.06 3.39
C MET A 19 -0.41 -6.00 2.97
N ILE A 20 -0.63 -4.73 3.34
CA ILE A 20 0.29 -3.64 3.04
C ILE A 20 1.64 -3.86 3.72
N GLU A 21 1.66 -4.27 4.99
CA GLU A 21 2.88 -4.56 5.74
C GLU A 21 3.66 -5.73 5.15
N SER A 22 2.98 -6.79 4.72
CA SER A 22 3.60 -7.95 4.06
C SER A 22 4.32 -7.54 2.78
N ILE A 23 3.67 -6.75 1.93
CA ILE A 23 4.26 -6.22 0.68
C ILE A 23 5.43 -5.31 1.01
N PHE A 24 5.25 -4.40 1.97
CA PHE A 24 6.30 -3.47 2.40
C PHE A 24 7.56 -4.21 2.88
N ARG A 25 7.42 -5.18 3.79
CA ARG A 25 8.55 -5.96 4.32
C ARG A 25 9.24 -6.77 3.23
N ARG A 26 8.47 -7.37 2.32
CA ARG A 26 9.03 -8.11 1.18
C ARG A 26 9.91 -7.21 0.31
N GLU A 27 9.42 -6.02 -0.01
CA GLU A 27 10.14 -5.07 -0.85
C GLU A 27 11.38 -4.50 -0.15
N LEU A 28 11.33 -4.25 1.17
CA LEU A 28 12.51 -3.90 1.95
C LEU A 28 13.58 -4.99 1.90
N GLN A 29 13.18 -6.26 2.05
CA GLN A 29 14.12 -7.39 1.98
C GLN A 29 14.72 -7.55 0.59
N LEU A 30 13.90 -7.45 -0.46
CA LEU A 30 14.37 -7.56 -1.85
C LEU A 30 15.39 -6.47 -2.20
N ARG A 31 15.18 -5.26 -1.69
CA ARG A 31 16.05 -4.10 -1.95
C ARG A 31 17.16 -3.94 -0.90
N ALA A 32 17.24 -4.84 0.08
CA ALA A 32 18.13 -4.75 1.24
C ALA A 32 18.07 -3.38 1.95
N LEU A 33 16.88 -2.77 2.01
CA LEU A 33 16.67 -1.44 2.58
C LEU A 33 16.50 -1.52 4.10
N PRO A 34 17.16 -0.64 4.87
CA PRO A 34 16.88 -0.48 6.28
C PRO A 34 15.46 0.02 6.51
N LEU A 35 14.75 -0.53 7.49
CA LEU A 35 13.39 -0.09 7.85
C LEU A 35 13.29 1.42 8.19
N LYS A 36 14.38 2.02 8.67
CA LYS A 36 14.47 3.43 9.06
C LYS A 36 15.15 4.31 8.00
N SER A 37 15.15 3.86 6.75
CA SER A 37 15.65 4.65 5.62
C SER A 37 14.57 5.55 5.05
N GLU A 38 14.96 6.63 4.41
CA GLU A 38 14.04 7.53 3.70
C GLU A 38 13.29 6.77 2.58
N GLU A 39 13.98 5.84 1.92
CA GLU A 39 13.39 4.95 0.91
C GLU A 39 12.29 4.05 1.48
N ALA A 40 12.46 3.55 2.71
CA ALA A 40 11.44 2.77 3.40
C ALA A 40 10.22 3.64 3.74
N GLU A 41 10.42 4.86 4.22
CA GLU A 41 9.32 5.79 4.49
C GLU A 41 8.56 6.16 3.22
N MET A 42 9.26 6.46 2.12
CA MET A 42 8.66 6.73 0.81
C MET A 42 7.85 5.54 0.31
N LEU A 43 8.38 4.32 0.44
CA LEU A 43 7.69 3.11 0.01
C LEU A 43 6.40 2.89 0.81
N ALA A 44 6.44 3.04 2.14
CA ALA A 44 5.27 2.93 2.99
C ALA A 44 4.20 3.97 2.63
N ALA A 45 4.60 5.24 2.49
CA ALA A 45 3.70 6.32 2.10
C ALA A 45 3.04 6.06 0.73
N ARG A 46 3.81 5.51 -0.21
CA ARG A 46 3.32 5.20 -1.57
C ARG A 46 2.33 4.04 -1.58
N LEU A 47 2.59 2.99 -0.80
CA LEU A 47 1.65 1.86 -0.64
C LEU A 47 0.34 2.32 0.00
N ILE A 48 0.40 3.15 1.05
CA ILE A 48 -0.79 3.71 1.71
C ILE A 48 -1.56 4.63 0.74
N GLY A 49 -0.85 5.50 0.02
CA GLY A 49 -1.46 6.40 -0.97
C GLY A 49 -2.14 5.63 -2.11
N ALA A 50 -1.51 4.58 -2.61
CA ALA A 50 -2.09 3.67 -3.60
C ALA A 50 -3.38 3.02 -3.09
N TYR A 51 -3.36 2.51 -1.87
CA TYR A 51 -4.55 1.93 -1.25
C TYR A 51 -5.68 2.95 -1.09
N GLN A 52 -5.38 4.15 -0.61
CA GLN A 52 -6.35 5.23 -0.45
C GLN A 52 -6.89 5.73 -1.79
N SER A 53 -6.11 5.64 -2.88
CA SER A 53 -6.56 5.97 -4.24
C SER A 53 -7.49 4.93 -4.87
N GLY A 54 -7.63 3.74 -4.26
CA GLY A 54 -8.55 2.69 -4.70
C GLY A 54 -7.89 1.36 -5.09
N ILE A 55 -6.56 1.22 -4.98
CA ILE A 55 -5.87 -0.05 -5.24
C ILE A 55 -6.02 -0.95 -4.00
N ARG A 56 -6.95 -1.91 -4.06
CA ARG A 56 -7.33 -2.75 -2.91
C ARG A 56 -6.75 -4.17 -2.96
N ASP A 57 -5.96 -4.50 -3.97
CA ASP A 57 -5.41 -5.83 -4.18
C ASP A 57 -3.88 -5.87 -4.03
N ALA A 58 -3.36 -7.01 -3.54
CA ALA A 58 -1.94 -7.20 -3.29
C ALA A 58 -1.08 -7.08 -4.56
N ALA A 59 -1.60 -7.51 -5.71
CA ALA A 59 -0.87 -7.46 -6.97
C ALA A 59 -0.69 -6.01 -7.45
N GLY A 60 -1.74 -5.20 -7.36
CA GLY A 60 -1.70 -3.78 -7.68
C GLY A 60 -0.78 -3.00 -6.75
N LEU A 61 -0.81 -3.27 -5.44
CA LEU A 61 0.10 -2.65 -4.48
C LEU A 61 1.57 -3.05 -4.72
N THR A 62 1.81 -4.32 -5.04
CA THR A 62 3.16 -4.81 -5.39
C THR A 62 3.67 -4.13 -6.66
N ALA A 63 2.83 -4.00 -7.69
CA ALA A 63 3.19 -3.31 -8.93
C ALA A 63 3.48 -1.81 -8.71
N VAL A 64 2.86 -1.18 -7.71
CA VAL A 64 3.18 0.20 -7.33
C VAL A 64 4.55 0.26 -6.64
N ALA A 65 4.84 -0.69 -5.76
CA ALA A 65 6.12 -0.77 -5.09
C ALA A 65 7.28 -1.02 -6.06
N GLU A 66 7.13 -1.94 -7.01
CA GLU A 66 8.14 -2.27 -8.03
C GLU A 66 8.47 -1.09 -8.96
N ARG A 67 7.56 -0.11 -9.09
CA ARG A 67 7.74 1.09 -9.93
C ARG A 67 8.49 2.24 -9.25
N MET A 68 8.87 2.04 -7.99
CA MET A 68 9.65 3.00 -7.20
C MET A 68 11.14 2.76 -7.39
#